data_AF-A0A6M3M840-F1
#
_entry.id   AF-A0A6M3M840-F1
#
_cell.length_a   1.000
_cell.length_b   1.000
_cell.length_c   1.000
_cell.angle_alpha   90.00
_cell.angle_beta   90.00
_cell.angle_gamma   90.00
#
_symmetry.space_group_name_H-M   'P 1'
#
loop_
_entity.id
_entity.type
_entity.pdbx_description
1 polymer ?
#
loop_
_entity_poly.entity_id
_entity_poly.type
_entity_poly.pdbx_seq_one_letter_code
_entity_poly.pdbx_strand_id
1 'polypeptide(L)' 'MTDLWGQPIPPKRSRTATKPQGHYAPPGSGPPGETCGTCRHLAPFRRWHKCQRAQSWWTGGRGTDVRKKDPACSG' A
#
# COMPACT_ATOMS: atom_id res chain seq x y z
N MET A 1 -14.70 28.29 -17.45
CA MET A 1 -15.12 26.92 -17.79
C MET A 1 -16.14 26.50 -16.75
N THR A 2 -17.35 26.22 -17.20
CA THR A 2 -18.54 26.10 -16.37
C THR A 2 -19.03 24.65 -16.45
N ASP A 3 -19.61 24.10 -15.39
CA ASP A 3 -20.13 22.75 -15.39
C ASP A 3 -21.41 22.62 -16.23
N LEU A 4 -21.98 21.41 -16.31
CA LEU A 4 -23.21 21.12 -17.07
C LEU A 4 -24.45 21.87 -16.57
N TRP A 5 -24.34 22.58 -15.44
CA TRP A 5 -25.43 23.30 -14.76
C TRP A 5 -25.14 24.80 -14.63
N GLY A 6 -24.15 25.32 -15.35
CA GLY A 6 -23.84 26.76 -15.35
C GLY A 6 -23.10 27.25 -14.10
N GLN A 7 -22.60 26.36 -13.24
CA GLN A 7 -21.78 26.72 -12.07
C GLN A 7 -20.28 26.68 -12.36
N PRO A 8 -19.45 27.52 -11.72
CA PRO A 8 -18.00 27.49 -11.89
C PRO A 8 -17.41 26.15 -11.38
N ILE A 9 -16.63 25.48 -12.23
CA ILE A 9 -15.99 24.20 -11.85
C ILE A 9 -14.93 24.47 -10.77
N PRO A 10 -15.03 23.84 -9.58
CA PRO A 10 -14.01 24.01 -8.55
C PRO A 10 -12.66 23.45 -9.04
N PRO A 11 -11.53 24.04 -8.60
CA PRO A 11 -10.22 23.57 -9.02
C PRO A 11 -10.01 22.10 -8.62
N LYS A 12 -9.43 21.32 -9.53
CA LYS A 12 -9.13 19.91 -9.29
C LYS A 12 -8.19 19.79 -8.08
N ARG A 13 -8.67 19.20 -6.98
CA ARG A 13 -7.83 18.96 -5.80
C ARG A 13 -6.63 18.10 -6.20
N SER A 14 -5.42 18.59 -5.91
CA SER A 14 -4.22 17.76 -6.05
C SER A 14 -4.34 16.59 -5.07
N ARG A 15 -4.16 15.37 -5.56
CA ARG A 15 -4.15 14.21 -4.67
C ARG A 15 -2.85 14.24 -3.89
N THR A 16 -2.93 14.43 -2.58
CA THR A 16 -1.78 14.21 -1.70
C THR A 16 -1.31 12.77 -1.89
N ALA A 17 -0.03 12.59 -2.24
CA ALA A 17 0.51 11.25 -2.43
C ALA A 17 0.40 10.47 -1.12
N THR A 18 -0.28 9.33 -1.14
CA THR A 18 -0.38 8.43 0.02
C THR A 18 1.03 8.00 0.43
N LYS A 19 1.42 8.30 1.67
CA LYS A 19 2.70 7.84 2.22
C LYS A 19 2.67 6.31 2.29
N PRO A 20 3.64 5.59 1.69
CA PRO A 20 3.70 4.14 1.80
C PRO A 20 3.92 3.76 3.27
N GLN A 21 3.03 2.96 3.84
CA GLN A 21 3.17 2.45 5.21
C GLN A 21 4.29 1.41 5.31
N GLY A 22 4.54 0.65 4.23
CA GLY A 22 5.63 -0.32 4.17
C GLY A 22 5.28 -1.71 4.71
N HIS A 23 4.14 -1.88 5.38
CA HIS A 23 3.67 -3.14 5.98
C HIS A 23 2.17 -3.31 5.79
N TYR A 24 1.72 -4.57 5.82
CA TYR A 24 0.30 -4.90 5.87
C TYR A 24 -0.29 -4.74 7.28
N ALA A 25 0.44 -5.18 8.29
CA ALA A 25 0.10 -5.09 9.70
C ALA A 25 1.31 -4.57 10.49
N PRO A 26 1.17 -4.18 11.78
CA PRO A 26 2.28 -3.67 12.58
C PRO A 26 3.51 -4.60 12.50
N PRO A 27 4.68 -4.10 12.07
CA PRO A 27 5.89 -4.91 11.96
C PRO A 27 6.35 -5.34 13.35
N GLY A 28 6.90 -6.55 13.45
CA GLY A 28 7.44 -7.09 14.71
C GLY A 28 6.40 -7.82 15.56
N SER A 29 5.17 -7.95 15.04
CA SER A 29 4.14 -8.83 15.60
C SER A 29 4.30 -10.30 15.19
N GLY A 30 5.11 -10.58 14.16
CA GLY A 30 5.40 -11.92 13.66
C GLY A 30 6.45 -12.66 14.48
N PRO A 31 6.84 -13.88 14.05
CA PRO A 31 7.85 -14.68 14.72
C PRO A 31 9.21 -13.97 14.80
N PRO A 32 9.94 -14.12 15.92
CA PRO A 32 11.19 -13.41 16.16
C PRO A 32 12.24 -13.81 15.12
N GLY A 33 12.86 -12.83 14.47
CA GLY A 33 13.92 -13.03 13.48
C GLY A 33 13.45 -13.24 12.04
N GLU A 34 12.14 -13.38 11.79
CA GLU A 34 11.61 -13.41 10.42
C GLU A 34 11.33 -11.99 9.89
N THR A 35 11.40 -11.84 8.57
CA THR A 35 11.11 -10.58 7.86
C THR A 35 10.00 -10.78 6.85
N CYS A 36 9.37 -9.70 6.40
CA CYS A 36 8.43 -9.78 5.28
C CYS A 36 9.10 -10.36 4.01
N GLY A 37 10.42 -10.26 3.87
CA GLY A 37 11.20 -10.85 2.79
C GLY A 37 11.20 -12.38 2.77
N THR A 38 11.10 -13.02 3.94
CA THR A 38 11.05 -14.49 4.11
C THR A 38 9.61 -15.02 4.24
N CYS A 39 8.63 -14.12 4.31
CA CYS A 39 7.23 -14.50 4.48
C CYS A 39 6.65 -15.15 3.21
N ARG A 40 5.95 -16.27 3.36
CA ARG A 40 5.22 -16.96 2.28
C ARG A 40 4.19 -16.08 1.55
N HIS A 41 3.70 -15.03 2.21
CA HIS A 41 2.69 -14.12 1.64
C HIS A 41 3.29 -12.96 0.85
N LEU A 42 4.61 -12.89 0.68
CA LEU A 42 5.23 -11.87 -0.15
C LEU A 42 4.95 -12.15 -1.63
N ALA A 43 4.24 -11.24 -2.29
CA ALA A 43 3.94 -11.35 -3.71
C ALA A 43 4.58 -10.20 -4.51
N PRO A 44 5.17 -10.47 -5.68
CA PRO A 44 5.62 -9.42 -6.60
C PRO A 44 4.40 -8.72 -7.23
N PHE A 45 4.42 -7.39 -7.28
CA PHE A 45 3.41 -6.59 -7.98
C PHE A 45 4.06 -5.47 -8.79
N ARG A 46 4.16 -5.68 -10.10
CA ARG A 46 4.85 -4.78 -11.05
C ARG A 46 6.31 -4.57 -10.61
N ARG A 47 6.66 -3.37 -10.14
CA ARG A 47 8.00 -3.02 -9.63
C ARG A 47 8.14 -3.10 -8.11
N TRP A 48 7.04 -3.39 -7.41
CA TRP A 48 6.97 -3.40 -5.95
C TRP A 48 6.70 -4.80 -5.42
N HIS A 49 6.74 -4.95 -4.11
CA HIS A 49 6.29 -6.15 -3.43
C HIS A 49 5.10 -5.79 -2.56
N LYS A 50 4.11 -6.68 -2.50
CA LYS A 50 2.89 -6.47 -1.72
C LYS A 50 2.60 -7.74 -0.92
N CYS A 51 1.87 -7.60 0.18
CA CYS A 51 1.38 -8.76 0.92
C CYS A 51 0.16 -9.34 0.19
N GLN A 52 0.20 -10.64 -0.10
CA GLN A 52 -0.90 -11.39 -0.72
C GLN A 52 -2.15 -11.41 0.15
N ARG A 53 -2.03 -11.32 1.49
CA ARG A 53 -3.21 -11.19 2.38
C ARG A 53 -3.99 -9.90 2.12
N ALA A 54 -3.33 -8.86 1.59
CA ALA A 54 -3.95 -7.59 1.22
C ALA A 54 -4.41 -7.54 -0.25
N GLN A 55 -4.39 -8.66 -0.98
CA GLN A 55 -4.59 -8.70 -2.44
C GLN A 55 -5.92 -8.07 -2.88
N SER A 56 -6.97 -8.23 -2.08
CA SER A 56 -8.28 -7.60 -2.31
C SER A 56 -8.25 -6.08 -2.33
N TRP A 57 -7.23 -5.44 -1.73
CA TRP A 57 -7.12 -3.98 -1.58
C TRP A 57 -5.99 -3.39 -2.42
N TRP A 58 -5.42 -4.15 -3.35
CA TRP A 58 -4.37 -3.65 -4.22
C TRP A 58 -4.91 -2.65 -5.24
N THR A 59 -4.75 -1.36 -4.94
CA THR A 59 -5.12 -0.26 -5.85
C THR A 59 -4.05 0.10 -6.88
N GLY A 60 -2.96 -0.68 -6.93
CA GLY A 60 -1.79 -0.40 -7.76
C GLY A 60 -0.95 0.82 -7.33
N GLY A 61 -1.35 1.51 -6.26
CA GLY A 61 -0.60 2.58 -5.62
C GLY A 61 0.43 2.08 -4.59
N ARG A 62 1.24 3.01 -4.07
CA ARG A 62 2.31 2.74 -3.10
C ARG A 62 1.85 2.48 -1.67
N GLY A 63 0.58 2.78 -1.37
CA GLY A 63 0.02 2.66 -0.01
C GLY A 63 0.10 1.24 0.56
N THR A 64 -0.03 0.22 -0.31
CA THR A 64 -0.04 -1.21 0.07
C THR A 64 1.29 -1.93 -0.23
N ASP A 65 2.36 -1.19 -0.48
CA ASP A 65 3.68 -1.77 -0.73
C ASP A 65 4.31 -2.27 0.57
N VAL A 66 4.96 -3.43 0.50
CA VAL A 66 5.66 -4.06 1.61
C VAL A 66 7.17 -4.01 1.40
N ARG A 67 7.91 -3.69 2.46
CA ARG A 67 9.38 -3.68 2.48
C ARG A 67 9.90 -5.03 2.97
N LYS A 68 10.79 -5.64 2.19
CA LYS A 68 11.36 -6.97 2.49
C LYS A 68 12.19 -7.01 3.77
N LYS A 69 12.88 -5.92 4.10
CA LYS A 69 13.82 -5.85 5.23
C LYS A 69 13.14 -5.70 6.58
N ASP A 70 11.86 -5.36 6.58
CA ASP A 70 11.17 -5.05 7.81
C ASP A 70 10.67 -6.33 8.49
N PRO A 71 10.54 -6.29 9.82
CA PRO A 71 10.14 -7.46 10.60
C PRO A 71 8.80 -8.03 10.13
N ALA A 72 8.69 -9.36 10.17
CA ALA A 72 7.44 -10.04 9.81
C ALA A 72 6.27 -9.56 10.69
N CYS A 73 5.07 -9.61 10.12
CA CYS A 73 3.84 -9.35 10.84
C CYS A 73 3.07 -10.66 11.05
N SER A 74 2.24 -10.74 12.08
CA SER A 74 1.35 -11.89 12.34
C SER A 74 0.07 -11.88 11.50
N GLY A 75 -0.24 -10.72 10.90
CA GLY A 75 -1.44 -10.47 10.10
C GLY A 75 -1.48 -11.22 8.80
#